data_AF-A0A1Y5SMC0-F1
#
_entry.id   AF-A0A1Y5SMC0-F1
#
_cell.length_a   1.000
_cell.length_b   1.000
_cell.length_c   1.000
_cell.angle_alpha   90.00
_cell.angle_beta   90.00
_cell.angle_gamma   90.00
#
_symmetry.space_group_name_H-M   'P 1'
#
loop_
_entity.id
_entity.type
_entity.pdbx_description
1 polymer ?
#
loop_
_entity_poly.entity_id
_entity_poly.type
_entity_poly.pdbx_seq_one_letter_code
_entity_poly.pdbx_strand_id
1 'polypeptide(L)'
;MVMTETGNLIYTRSNLPHILYFSSCGIAENDTLNCSLDCDGGNMSVTHSPSELLINASIRIEQMQIDSVLYAPANEADGTQLNGSFTLTPMPLATCREIENRTPPIELAAGDVNVLVEGVEKNLISGGYLLGAPDYIFDGRTRDALIAYQQDAGLAPTGTAGPNVRRQLATDSLLAFGGC
;
A
#
# COMPACT_ATOMS: atom_id res chain seq x y z
N MET A 1 -0.69 3.96 1.15
CA MET A 1 -1.22 3.57 2.48
C MET A 1 -2.59 2.91 2.30
N VAL A 2 -2.83 1.79 2.96
CA VAL A 2 -4.09 1.01 2.95
C VAL A 2 -4.39 0.61 4.39
N MET A 3 -5.65 0.67 4.79
CA MET A 3 -6.11 0.21 6.10
C MET A 3 -6.93 -1.06 5.90
N THR A 4 -6.61 -2.13 6.63
CA THR A 4 -7.35 -3.39 6.57
C THR A 4 -8.61 -3.32 7.44
N GLU A 5 -9.58 -4.20 7.19
CA GLU A 5 -10.77 -4.35 8.03
C GLU A 5 -10.44 -4.76 9.48
N THR A 6 -9.26 -5.34 9.69
CA THR A 6 -8.72 -5.69 11.01
C THR A 6 -8.00 -4.53 11.70
N GLY A 7 -8.00 -3.33 11.11
CA GLY A 7 -7.36 -2.14 11.67
C GLY A 7 -5.85 -2.05 11.45
N ASN A 8 -5.25 -2.92 10.64
CA ASN A 8 -3.82 -2.81 10.34
C ASN A 8 -3.58 -1.72 9.30
N LEU A 9 -2.54 -0.91 9.53
CA LEU A 9 -2.08 0.07 8.55
C LEU A 9 -0.94 -0.51 7.73
N ILE A 10 -1.10 -0.50 6.41
CA ILE A 10 -0.12 -0.93 5.43
C ILE A 10 0.35 0.29 4.67
N TYR A 11 1.66 0.56 4.67
CA TYR A 11 2.22 1.74 4.00
C TYR A 11 3.54 1.39 3.30
N THR A 12 3.92 2.19 2.30
CA THR A 12 5.20 2.06 1.58
C THR A 12 6.04 3.31 1.79
N ARG A 13 7.36 3.15 1.76
CA ARG A 13 8.31 4.27 1.78
C ARG A 13 8.68 4.65 0.34
N SER A 14 8.93 5.92 0.03
CA SER A 14 9.23 6.33 -1.35
C SER A 14 10.53 5.77 -1.94
N ASN A 15 11.53 5.52 -1.09
CA ASN A 15 12.81 4.90 -1.47
C ASN A 15 12.68 3.39 -1.65
N LEU A 16 11.64 2.79 -1.06
CA LEU A 16 11.32 1.37 -1.12
C LEU A 16 9.82 1.20 -1.40
N PRO A 17 9.31 1.70 -2.55
CA PRO A 17 7.88 1.73 -2.84
C PRO A 17 7.28 0.32 -3.01
N HIS A 18 8.17 -0.67 -3.14
CA HIS A 18 7.86 -2.09 -3.26
C HIS A 18 7.85 -2.81 -1.91
N ILE A 19 8.31 -2.17 -0.83
CA ILE A 19 8.32 -2.74 0.51
C ILE A 19 7.18 -2.13 1.30
N LEU A 20 6.35 -3.01 1.83
CA LEU A 20 5.22 -2.63 2.64
C LEU A 20 5.60 -2.83 4.09
N TYR A 21 5.30 -1.81 4.87
CA TYR A 21 5.49 -1.78 6.30
C TYR A 21 4.13 -1.93 6.95
N PHE A 22 4.10 -2.68 8.04
CA PHE A 22 2.91 -2.88 8.85
C PHE A 22 3.10 -2.15 10.17
N SER A 23 2.03 -1.52 10.63
CA SER A 23 1.85 -1.26 12.05
C SER A 23 0.56 -1.91 12.49
N SER A 24 0.64 -2.70 13.56
CA SER A 24 -0.55 -3.08 14.29
C SER A 24 -1.13 -1.81 14.91
N CYS A 25 -2.36 -1.47 14.50
CA CYS A 25 -3.11 -0.43 15.15
C CYS A 25 -4.06 -1.08 16.13
N GLY A 26 -3.91 -0.75 17.41
CA GLY A 26 -4.90 -1.11 18.41
C GLY A 26 -6.14 -0.24 18.20
N ILE A 27 -7.31 -0.86 18.16
CA ILE A 27 -8.58 -0.12 18.22
C ILE A 27 -8.71 0.43 19.65
N ALA A 28 -8.66 1.75 19.78
CA ALA A 28 -8.97 2.47 21.02
C ALA A 28 -10.47 2.79 21.10
N GLU A 29 -10.91 3.31 22.25
CA GLU A 29 -12.28 3.79 22.43
C GLU A 29 -12.60 4.93 21.44
N ASN A 30 -13.81 4.92 20.84
CA ASN A 30 -14.32 5.90 19.87
C ASN A 30 -13.74 5.83 18.44
N ASP A 31 -13.73 4.65 17.80
CA ASP A 31 -13.32 4.46 16.39
C ASP A 31 -11.94 5.05 16.03
N THR A 32 -11.06 5.14 17.03
CA THR A 32 -9.70 5.65 16.90
C THR A 32 -8.73 4.48 16.86
N LEU A 33 -7.95 4.38 15.79
CA LEU A 33 -6.93 3.36 15.58
C LEU A 33 -5.58 3.92 16.01
N ASN A 34 -4.97 3.37 17.06
CA ASN A 34 -3.64 3.75 17.53
C ASN A 34 -2.59 2.80 16.98
N CYS A 35 -1.89 3.23 15.95
CA CYS A 35 -0.80 2.54 15.27
C CYS A 35 0.55 2.82 15.98
N SER A 36 1.23 1.76 16.41
CA SER A 36 2.64 1.83 16.80
C SER A 36 3.49 1.53 15.57
N LEU A 37 4.15 2.54 15.03
CA LEU A 37 4.70 2.49 13.68
C LEU A 37 6.17 2.10 13.60
N ASP A 38 6.92 2.24 14.70
CA ASP A 38 8.34 1.88 14.75
C ASP A 38 8.74 1.32 16.12
N CYS A 39 9.77 0.46 16.14
CA CYS A 39 10.49 0.06 17.35
C CYS A 39 11.19 1.26 18.04
N ASP A 40 11.33 2.39 17.32
CA ASP A 40 11.94 3.64 17.79
C ASP A 40 10.92 4.62 18.39
N GLY A 41 9.67 4.19 18.63
CA GLY A 41 8.70 4.95 19.44
C GLY A 41 7.80 5.93 18.68
N GLY A 42 7.70 5.82 17.36
CA GLY A 42 6.75 6.59 16.56
C GLY A 42 5.29 6.12 16.77
N ASN A 43 4.36 7.07 16.91
CA ASN A 43 2.93 6.79 17.07
C ASN A 43 2.07 7.51 16.02
N MET A 44 0.97 6.88 15.64
CA MET A 44 -0.05 7.49 14.80
C MET A 44 -1.41 7.06 15.32
N SER A 45 -2.31 8.00 15.55
CA SER A 45 -3.72 7.71 15.75
C SER A 45 -4.53 8.12 14.52
N VAL A 46 -5.47 7.27 14.12
CA VAL A 46 -6.38 7.53 13.02
C VAL A 46 -7.80 7.41 13.53
N THR A 47 -8.53 8.52 13.58
CA THR A 47 -9.95 8.52 13.94
C THR A 47 -10.77 8.62 12.66
N HIS A 48 -11.57 7.58 12.40
CA HIS A 48 -12.46 7.56 11.24
C HIS A 48 -13.80 8.20 11.60
N SER A 49 -14.27 9.11 10.75
CA SER A 49 -15.64 9.64 10.79
C SER A 49 -16.29 9.45 9.40
N PRO A 50 -17.63 9.54 9.28
CA PRO A 50 -18.31 9.31 8.01
C PRO A 50 -17.88 10.25 6.86
N SER A 51 -17.34 11.43 7.18
CA SER A 51 -16.98 12.47 6.21
C SER A 51 -15.52 12.89 6.26
N GLU A 52 -14.76 12.41 7.23
CA GLU A 52 -13.38 12.85 7.47
C GLU A 52 -12.56 11.73 8.10
N LEU A 53 -11.27 11.70 7.77
CA LEU A 53 -10.29 10.88 8.47
C LEU A 53 -9.34 11.82 9.21
N LEU A 54 -9.35 11.79 10.54
CA LEU A 54 -8.41 12.53 11.37
C LEU A 54 -7.18 11.67 11.60
N ILE A 55 -6.00 12.16 11.25
CA ILE A 55 -4.73 11.50 11.48
C ILE A 55 -3.92 12.38 12.42
N ASN A 56 -3.53 11.88 13.57
CA ASN A 56 -2.54 12.51 14.43
C ASN A 56 -1.30 11.62 14.42
N ALA A 57 -0.19 12.11 13.89
CA ALA A 57 1.03 11.31 13.76
C ALA A 57 2.23 12.05 14.34
N SER A 58 3.12 11.30 14.99
CA SER A 58 4.44 11.72 15.39
C SER A 58 5.42 10.63 14.99
N ILE A 59 5.81 10.66 13.71
CA ILE A 59 6.62 9.64 13.06
C ILE A 59 7.66 10.25 12.14
N ARG A 60 8.85 9.64 12.14
CA ARG A 60 9.88 9.92 11.14
C ARG A 60 9.55 9.09 9.91
N ILE A 61 8.99 9.76 8.89
CA ILE A 61 8.74 9.09 7.61
C ILE A 61 9.79 9.57 6.65
N GLU A 62 10.57 8.63 6.12
CA GLU A 62 11.55 8.98 5.11
C GLU A 62 10.87 9.59 3.89
N GLN A 63 9.77 9.00 3.36
CA GLN A 63 8.61 9.65 2.67
C GLN A 63 7.46 8.62 2.53
N MET A 64 6.21 9.06 2.33
CA MET A 64 5.02 8.20 2.15
C MET A 64 4.43 8.31 0.73
N GLN A 65 3.95 7.19 0.17
CA GLN A 65 3.06 7.22 -1.00
C GLN A 65 1.63 6.88 -0.54
N ILE A 66 0.75 7.88 -0.65
CA ILE A 66 -0.69 7.73 -0.40
C ILE A 66 -1.39 7.77 -1.76
N ASP A 67 -2.04 6.66 -2.12
CA ASP A 67 -2.78 6.50 -3.39
C ASP A 67 -4.15 7.21 -3.37
N SER A 68 -4.48 7.93 -2.30
CA SER A 68 -5.53 8.94 -2.31
C SER A 68 -4.88 10.31 -2.47
N VAL A 69 -5.44 11.13 -3.36
CA VAL A 69 -4.94 12.48 -3.61
C VAL A 69 -5.14 13.28 -2.33
N LEU A 70 -4.10 13.38 -1.53
CA LEU A 70 -4.09 14.19 -0.33
C LEU A 70 -3.96 15.65 -0.74
N TYR A 71 -4.98 16.44 -0.43
CA TYR A 71 -4.78 17.86 -0.28
C TYR A 71 -4.40 18.12 1.17
N ALA A 72 -3.10 17.99 1.49
CA ALA A 72 -2.57 18.54 2.72
C ALA A 72 -2.40 20.06 2.50
N PRO A 73 -3.07 20.95 3.25
CA PRO A 73 -2.75 22.37 3.20
C PRO A 73 -1.27 22.54 3.55
N ALA A 74 -0.59 23.38 2.77
CA ALA A 74 0.83 23.31 2.44
C ALA A 74 1.87 23.55 3.56
N ASN A 75 1.57 23.33 4.85
CA ASN A 75 2.39 23.95 5.91
C ASN A 75 2.97 23.04 7.00
N GLU A 76 2.81 21.71 6.99
CA GLU A 76 3.36 20.88 8.11
C GLU A 76 4.08 19.59 7.71
N ALA A 77 4.11 19.21 6.43
CA ALA A 77 4.85 18.04 5.95
C ALA A 77 6.10 18.48 5.17
N ASP A 78 7.25 18.54 5.83
CA ASP A 78 8.55 18.87 5.20
C ASP A 78 9.16 17.71 4.40
N GLY A 79 8.43 16.59 4.31
CA GLY A 79 8.86 15.37 3.63
C GLY A 79 9.83 14.50 4.43
N THR A 80 10.11 14.82 5.70
CA THR A 80 11.01 14.05 6.58
C THR A 80 10.37 13.67 7.92
N GLN A 81 9.34 14.41 8.36
CA GLN A 81 8.53 14.11 9.54
C GLN A 81 7.06 14.39 9.22
N LEU A 82 6.19 13.41 9.54
CA LEU A 82 4.76 13.71 9.73
C LEU A 82 4.57 13.95 11.22
N ASN A 83 4.43 15.23 11.57
CA ASN A 83 4.17 15.67 12.93
C ASN A 83 2.98 16.62 12.90
N GLY A 84 1.91 16.27 13.60
CA GLY A 84 0.72 17.09 13.69
C GLY A 84 -0.59 16.32 13.47
N SER A 85 -1.68 17.07 13.43
CA SER A 85 -3.02 16.55 13.18
C SER A 85 -3.50 17.00 11.80
N PHE A 86 -3.86 16.04 10.96
CA PHE A 86 -4.29 16.26 9.59
C PHE A 86 -5.71 15.72 9.42
N THR A 87 -6.58 16.51 8.79
CA THR A 87 -7.92 16.06 8.41
C THR A 87 -7.95 15.74 6.93
N LEU A 88 -8.29 14.50 6.58
CA LEU A 88 -8.53 14.11 5.20
C LEU A 88 -10.02 14.14 4.92
N THR A 89 -10.42 15.04 4.04
CA THR A 89 -11.78 15.07 3.51
C THR A 89 -11.84 14.29 2.19
N PRO A 90 -12.88 13.47 1.95
CA PRO A 90 -13.09 12.81 0.67
C PRO A 90 -13.09 13.83 -0.47
N MET A 91 -12.25 13.60 -1.48
CA MET A 91 -12.31 14.40 -2.69
C MET A 91 -13.58 14.09 -3.49
N PRO A 92 -14.12 15.06 -4.24
CA PRO A 92 -15.23 14.78 -5.15
C PRO A 92 -14.86 13.65 -6.11
N LEU A 93 -15.76 12.69 -6.29
CA LEU A 93 -15.56 11.54 -7.17
C LEU A 93 -15.18 11.95 -8.61
N ALA A 94 -15.69 13.10 -9.07
CA ALA A 94 -15.33 13.67 -10.38
C ALA A 94 -13.83 13.99 -10.47
N THR A 95 -13.24 14.54 -9.41
CA THR A 95 -11.81 14.86 -9.36
C THR A 95 -10.97 13.59 -9.29
N CYS A 96 -11.38 12.58 -8.52
CA CYS A 96 -10.72 11.28 -8.51
C CYS A 96 -10.70 10.64 -9.92
N ARG A 97 -11.84 10.65 -10.61
CA ARG A 97 -11.97 10.15 -11.98
C ARG A 97 -11.11 10.94 -12.98
N GLU A 98 -11.02 12.26 -12.84
CA GLU A 98 -10.19 13.07 -13.72
C GLU A 98 -8.69 12.74 -13.53
N ILE A 99 -8.27 12.49 -12.30
CA ILE A 99 -6.89 12.11 -11.98
C ILE A 99 -6.58 10.70 -12.50
N GLU A 100 -7.50 9.74 -12.31
CA GLU A 100 -7.41 8.39 -12.89
C GLU A 100 -7.30 8.42 -14.41
N ASN A 101 -8.06 9.30 -15.08
CA ASN A 101 -8.02 9.44 -16.54
C ASN A 101 -6.71 10.05 -17.06
N ARG A 102 -6.03 10.88 -16.25
CA ARG A 102 -4.75 11.51 -16.64
C ARG A 102 -3.57 10.56 -16.52
N THR A 103 -3.66 9.57 -15.63
CA THR A 103 -2.60 8.59 -15.40
C THR A 103 -3.19 7.21 -15.55
N PRO A 104 -3.26 6.66 -16.78
CA PRO A 104 -3.86 5.34 -16.98
C PRO A 104 -3.14 4.34 -16.07
N PRO A 105 -3.91 3.48 -15.36
CA PRO A 105 -3.33 2.53 -14.44
C PRO A 105 -2.37 1.61 -15.19
N ILE A 106 -1.14 1.50 -14.67
CA ILE A 106 -0.15 0.58 -15.23
C ILE A 106 -0.60 -0.85 -14.88
N GLU A 107 -1.04 -1.56 -15.92
CA GLU A 107 -1.20 -3.01 -15.96
C GLU A 107 0.14 -3.62 -16.39
N LEU A 108 0.71 -4.47 -15.53
CA LEU A 108 1.90 -5.23 -15.90
C LEU A 108 1.48 -6.57 -16.50
N ALA A 109 2.15 -6.97 -17.58
CA ALA A 109 1.93 -8.24 -18.26
C ALA A 109 3.24 -8.84 -18.77
N ALA A 110 3.18 -10.10 -19.23
CA ALA A 110 4.34 -10.80 -19.75
C ALA A 110 5.02 -10.03 -20.90
N GLY A 111 6.32 -9.79 -20.76
CA GLY A 111 7.16 -9.02 -21.68
C GLY A 111 7.45 -7.59 -21.23
N ASP A 112 6.77 -7.09 -20.18
CA ASP A 112 7.05 -5.77 -19.65
C ASP A 112 8.39 -5.72 -18.92
N VAL A 113 9.09 -4.59 -19.08
CA VAL A 113 10.25 -4.23 -18.28
C VAL A 113 9.90 -2.97 -17.49
N ASN A 114 9.69 -3.12 -16.19
CA ASN A 114 9.20 -2.04 -15.34
C ASN A 114 9.67 -2.22 -13.89
N VAL A 115 9.99 -1.11 -13.22
CA VAL A 115 10.39 -1.11 -11.80
C VAL A 115 9.33 -1.72 -10.90
N LEU A 116 8.05 -1.63 -11.27
CA LEU A 116 6.93 -2.19 -10.51
C LEU A 116 6.90 -3.73 -10.53
N VAL A 117 7.59 -4.38 -11.48
CA VAL A 117 7.67 -5.84 -11.57
C VAL A 117 8.39 -6.41 -10.35
N GLU A 118 9.46 -5.76 -9.90
CA GLU A 118 10.25 -6.22 -8.75
C GLU A 118 9.38 -6.39 -7.50
N GLY A 119 8.44 -5.47 -7.27
CA GLY A 119 7.50 -5.57 -6.16
C GLY A 119 6.52 -6.73 -6.30
N VAL A 120 6.04 -7.01 -7.52
CA VAL A 120 5.18 -8.18 -7.78
C VAL A 120 5.95 -9.46 -7.48
N GLU A 121 7.17 -9.57 -7.99
CA GLU A 121 8.00 -10.77 -7.80
C GLU A 121 8.40 -10.98 -6.33
N LYS A 122 8.79 -9.92 -5.61
CA LYS A 122 9.07 -9.99 -4.17
C LYS A 122 7.91 -10.60 -3.38
N ASN A 123 6.69 -10.13 -3.66
CA ASN A 123 5.49 -10.61 -2.97
C ASN A 123 5.13 -12.04 -3.38
N LEU A 124 5.27 -12.39 -4.66
CA LEU A 124 5.06 -13.78 -5.13
C LEU A 124 6.10 -14.74 -4.53
N ILE A 125 7.36 -14.31 -4.39
CA ILE A 125 8.41 -15.09 -3.73
C ILE A 125 8.09 -15.29 -2.25
N SER A 126 7.67 -14.23 -1.55
CA SER A 126 7.28 -14.31 -0.15
C SER A 126 6.06 -15.23 0.05
N GLY A 127 5.12 -15.24 -0.89
CA GLY A 127 3.98 -16.17 -0.89
C GLY A 127 4.32 -17.59 -1.35
N GLY A 128 5.56 -17.86 -1.78
CA GLY A 128 6.00 -19.16 -2.27
C GLY A 128 5.53 -19.51 -3.69
N TYR A 129 4.93 -18.57 -4.42
CA TYR A 129 4.46 -18.74 -5.80
C TYR A 129 5.59 -18.65 -6.83
N LEU A 130 6.65 -17.92 -6.51
CA LEU A 130 7.81 -17.70 -7.39
C LEU A 130 9.10 -18.06 -6.66
N LEU A 131 10.08 -18.59 -7.39
CA LEU A 131 11.40 -18.93 -6.86
C LEU A 131 12.47 -18.11 -7.55
N GLY A 132 13.46 -17.64 -6.77
CA GLY A 132 14.61 -16.90 -7.28
C GLY A 132 14.74 -15.52 -6.64
N ALA A 133 15.51 -14.66 -7.29
CA ALA A 133 15.63 -13.26 -6.93
C ALA A 133 14.70 -12.43 -7.84
N PRO A 134 14.03 -11.40 -7.31
CA PRO A 134 13.22 -10.51 -8.10
C PRO A 134 14.11 -9.65 -9.01
N ASP A 135 13.59 -9.30 -10.18
CA ASP A 135 14.18 -8.35 -11.11
C ASP A 135 13.13 -7.36 -11.66
N TYR A 136 13.34 -6.78 -12.84
CA TYR A 136 12.45 -5.78 -13.44
C TYR A 136 11.71 -6.29 -14.68
N ILE A 137 11.77 -7.59 -14.98
CA ILE A 137 11.27 -8.21 -16.21
C ILE A 137 10.11 -9.13 -15.87
N PHE A 138 8.91 -8.79 -16.34
CA PHE A 138 7.73 -9.62 -16.14
C PHE A 138 7.78 -10.79 -17.14
N ASP A 139 8.40 -11.89 -16.75
CA ASP A 139 8.58 -13.04 -17.64
C ASP A 139 7.42 -14.06 -17.54
N GLY A 140 7.53 -15.17 -18.27
CA GLY A 140 6.52 -16.23 -18.23
C GLY A 140 6.37 -16.89 -16.86
N ARG A 141 7.45 -16.97 -16.07
CA ARG A 141 7.43 -17.51 -14.71
C ARG A 141 6.69 -16.55 -13.78
N THR A 142 6.95 -15.24 -13.90
CA THR A 142 6.23 -14.19 -13.15
C THR A 142 4.73 -14.25 -13.45
N ARG A 143 4.35 -14.39 -14.73
CA ARG A 143 2.94 -14.54 -15.14
C ARG A 143 2.30 -15.78 -14.53
N ASP A 144 2.94 -16.94 -14.65
CA ASP A 144 2.37 -18.21 -14.21
C ASP A 144 2.26 -18.25 -12.67
N ALA A 145 3.23 -17.68 -11.96
CA ALA A 145 3.17 -17.47 -10.51
C ALA A 145 2.02 -16.51 -10.12
N LEU A 146 1.83 -15.43 -10.88
CA LEU A 146 0.73 -14.49 -10.62
C LEU A 146 -0.64 -15.13 -10.85
N ILE A 147 -0.78 -15.98 -11.87
CA ILE A 147 -2.01 -16.75 -12.12
C ILE A 147 -2.32 -17.65 -10.93
N ALA A 148 -1.32 -18.36 -10.40
CA ALA A 148 -1.51 -19.23 -9.23
C ALA A 148 -1.97 -18.42 -8.00
N TYR A 149 -1.31 -17.29 -7.72
CA TYR A 149 -1.76 -16.38 -6.65
C TYR A 149 -3.19 -15.88 -6.88
N GLN A 150 -3.53 -15.43 -8.09
CA GLN A 150 -4.86 -14.92 -8.41
C GLN A 150 -5.94 -15.98 -8.17
N GLN A 151 -5.66 -17.25 -8.49
CA GLN A 151 -6.58 -18.36 -8.22
C GLN A 151 -6.79 -18.56 -6.71
N ASP A 152 -5.72 -18.58 -5.93
CA ASP A 152 -5.77 -18.75 -4.48
C ASP A 152 -6.46 -17.58 -3.77
N ALA A 153 -6.26 -16.36 -4.29
CA ALA A 153 -6.87 -15.13 -3.78
C ALA A 153 -8.32 -14.92 -4.25
N GLY A 154 -8.90 -15.84 -5.03
CA GLY A 154 -10.27 -15.71 -5.56
C GLY A 154 -10.44 -14.61 -6.62
N LEU A 155 -9.35 -14.20 -7.27
CA LEU A 155 -9.31 -13.20 -8.33
C LEU A 155 -9.45 -13.84 -9.72
N ALA A 156 -9.74 -13.01 -10.72
CA ALA A 156 -9.67 -13.45 -12.11
C ALA A 156 -8.21 -13.81 -12.47
N PRO A 157 -7.92 -15.03 -12.97
CA PRO A 157 -6.57 -15.49 -13.26
C PRO A 157 -6.05 -14.96 -14.61
N THR A 158 -5.96 -13.64 -14.74
CA THR A 158 -5.56 -12.98 -16.00
C THR A 158 -4.07 -13.06 -16.27
N GLY A 159 -3.25 -13.29 -15.23
CA GLY A 159 -1.79 -13.18 -15.31
C GLY A 159 -1.29 -11.75 -15.54
N THR A 160 -2.14 -10.75 -15.31
CA THR A 160 -1.80 -9.32 -15.36
C THR A 160 -1.88 -8.68 -13.98
N ALA A 161 -0.98 -7.74 -13.68
CA ALA A 161 -0.87 -7.10 -12.37
C ALA A 161 -1.26 -5.61 -12.43
N GLY A 162 -2.56 -5.37 -12.46
CA GLY A 162 -3.14 -4.04 -12.24
C GLY A 162 -2.91 -3.49 -10.84
N PRO A 163 -3.18 -2.20 -10.59
CA PRO A 163 -3.01 -1.59 -9.27
C PRO A 163 -3.73 -2.33 -8.15
N ASN A 164 -4.95 -2.83 -8.40
CA ASN A 164 -5.73 -3.58 -7.42
C ASN A 164 -5.09 -4.93 -7.10
N VAL A 165 -4.72 -5.70 -8.12
CA VAL A 165 -4.04 -6.99 -7.96
C VAL A 165 -2.71 -6.81 -7.22
N ARG A 166 -1.92 -5.81 -7.62
CA ARG A 166 -0.63 -5.50 -6.96
C ARG A 166 -0.81 -5.15 -5.50
N ARG A 167 -1.83 -4.37 -5.16
CA ARG A 167 -2.16 -3.96 -3.78
C ARG A 167 -2.64 -5.13 -2.93
N GLN A 168 -3.44 -6.03 -3.49
CA GLN A 168 -3.92 -7.20 -2.77
C GLN A 168 -2.78 -8.20 -2.54
N LEU A 169 -1.99 -8.49 -3.57
CA LEU A 169 -0.81 -9.36 -3.47
C LEU A 169 0.19 -8.85 -2.43
N ALA A 170 0.43 -7.55 -2.45
CA ALA A 170 1.17 -6.81 -1.43
C ALA A 170 0.65 -7.08 -0.02
N THR A 171 -0.65 -6.89 0.19
CA THR A 171 -1.30 -7.10 1.49
C THR A 171 -1.23 -8.55 1.96
N ASP A 172 -1.53 -9.49 1.07
CA ASP A 172 -1.55 -10.93 1.37
C ASP A 172 -0.14 -11.43 1.71
N SER A 173 0.87 -10.99 0.95
CA SER A 173 2.28 -11.27 1.20
C SER A 173 2.70 -10.93 2.63
N LEU A 174 2.18 -9.83 3.18
CA LEU A 174 2.50 -9.38 4.53
C LEU A 174 1.73 -10.11 5.62
N LEU A 175 0.42 -10.31 5.41
CA LEU A 175 -0.47 -10.82 6.46
C LEU A 175 -0.46 -12.34 6.58
N ALA A 176 -0.22 -13.06 5.48
CA ALA A 176 -0.35 -14.51 5.43
C ALA A 176 1.00 -15.26 5.48
N PHE A 177 2.11 -14.61 5.09
CA PHE A 177 3.39 -15.31 4.83
C PHE A 177 4.57 -14.85 5.69
N GLY A 178 4.33 -13.98 6.69
CA GLY A 178 5.29 -13.63 7.73
C GLY A 178 5.65 -12.15 7.77
N GLY A 179 4.97 -11.41 8.66
CA GLY A 179 5.44 -10.19 9.29
C GLY A 179 5.19 -10.32 10.79
N CYS A 180 6.04 -9.72 11.63
CA CYS A 180 6.03 -9.88 13.10
C CYS A 180 4.64 -9.81 13.76
#